data_AF-A0A0R3R727-F1
#
_entry.id   AF-A0A0R3R727-F1
#
_cell.length_a   1.000
_cell.length_b   1.000
_cell.length_c   1.000
_cell.angle_alpha   90.00
_cell.angle_beta   90.00
_cell.angle_gamma   90.00
#
_symmetry.space_group_name_H-M   'P 1'
#
loop_
_entity.id
_entity.type
_entity.pdbx_description
1 polymer ?
#
loop_
_entity_poly.entity_id
_entity_poly.type
_entity_poly.pdbx_seq_one_letter_code
_entity_poly.pdbx_strand_id
1 'polypeptide(L)'
;LHDEFTHLPSFPRKSLETCFGMYNGPLGRELYSIDSTHKFVWALLMSDMFAKMENAFMFGDLHLFINVINGVTLLHCENVTILRRCMATYLSMAIHFNTLFTNQGFFLIMPTILLCYSQRQTNPLLCRTIEYVCKQFYILHRKPFLLQMAGSVANILDINDDNFEVNPMKVKPKYWFNLLHSMEDMNNMDDPIDLLDLINETKPLKALDLCYRDDPNTFSLLTDALASAVTVCAFAPESRRCYQMLLVMQATIPYFLEQIEKDTIEEENSMVAVKHEISIYTTLCIEMKALVNCCDILARGPTRTFDIVNSVSDRGKSFIADSPQFFDPPTLIEDETKMHYS
;
A
#
# COMPACT_ATOMS: atom_id res chain seq x y z
N LEU A 1 -29.16 -1.93 2.95
CA LEU A 1 -27.99 -1.93 2.07
C LEU A 1 -26.71 -2.46 2.72
N HIS A 2 -26.15 -1.85 3.77
CA HIS A 2 -24.98 -2.41 4.46
C HIS A 2 -25.21 -3.87 4.89
N ASP A 3 -26.26 -4.11 5.69
CA ASP A 3 -26.58 -5.45 6.21
C ASP A 3 -26.89 -6.45 5.09
N GLU A 4 -27.54 -5.99 4.02
CA GLU A 4 -27.85 -6.82 2.84
C GLU A 4 -26.57 -7.30 2.14
N PHE A 5 -25.55 -6.43 2.02
CA PHE A 5 -24.27 -6.81 1.43
C PHE A 5 -23.46 -7.71 2.33
N THR A 6 -23.39 -7.41 3.63
CA THR A 6 -22.64 -8.22 4.61
C THR A 6 -23.18 -9.64 4.71
N HIS A 7 -24.50 -9.83 4.54
CA HIS A 7 -25.11 -11.16 4.54
C HIS A 7 -25.04 -11.88 3.18
N LEU A 8 -24.59 -11.21 2.10
CA LEU A 8 -24.53 -11.82 0.78
C LEU A 8 -23.21 -12.58 0.61
N PRO A 9 -23.20 -13.93 0.51
CA PRO A 9 -21.95 -14.71 0.44
C PRO A 9 -21.10 -14.44 -0.80
N SER A 10 -21.70 -13.83 -1.83
CA SER A 10 -21.02 -13.48 -3.08
C SER A 10 -20.35 -12.11 -3.06
N PHE A 11 -20.61 -11.28 -2.05
CA PHE A 11 -19.97 -9.98 -1.88
C PHE A 11 -18.63 -10.16 -1.13
N PRO A 12 -17.54 -9.45 -1.53
CA PRO A 12 -17.42 -8.50 -2.63
C PRO A 12 -17.17 -9.13 -4.01
N ARG A 13 -16.90 -10.44 -4.10
CA ARG A 13 -16.47 -11.13 -5.34
C ARG A 13 -17.31 -10.78 -6.58
N LYS A 14 -18.64 -10.80 -6.47
CA LYS A 14 -19.55 -10.54 -7.60
C LYS A 14 -19.43 -9.12 -8.17
N SER A 15 -19.03 -8.13 -7.35
CA SER A 15 -18.76 -6.78 -7.85
C SER A 15 -17.53 -6.71 -8.75
N LEU A 16 -16.59 -7.65 -8.57
CA LEU A 16 -15.29 -7.68 -9.22
C LEU A 16 -15.18 -8.72 -10.34
N GLU A 17 -16.17 -9.61 -10.47
CA GLU A 17 -16.18 -10.69 -11.44
C GLU A 17 -15.97 -10.14 -12.86
N THR A 18 -14.99 -10.70 -13.55
CA THR A 18 -14.52 -10.20 -14.84
C THR A 18 -14.08 -11.39 -15.69
N CYS A 19 -14.55 -11.46 -16.94
CA CYS A 19 -14.23 -12.56 -17.84
C CYS A 19 -13.17 -12.14 -18.86
N PHE A 20 -11.91 -12.05 -18.43
CA PHE A 20 -10.80 -11.55 -19.25
C PHE A 20 -10.64 -12.25 -20.60
N GLY A 21 -10.91 -13.56 -20.67
CA GLY A 21 -10.83 -14.32 -21.92
C GLY A 21 -11.76 -13.78 -23.03
N MET A 22 -12.86 -13.12 -22.65
CA MET A 22 -13.81 -12.55 -23.61
C MET A 22 -13.32 -11.23 -24.24
N TYR A 23 -12.30 -10.58 -23.67
CA TYR A 23 -11.74 -9.33 -24.20
C TYR A 23 -10.98 -9.51 -25.51
N ASN A 24 -10.59 -10.74 -25.84
CA ASN A 24 -9.87 -11.07 -27.07
C ASN A 24 -10.80 -11.51 -28.22
N GLY A 25 -12.13 -11.52 -28.00
CA GLY A 25 -13.11 -11.88 -29.01
C GLY A 25 -13.51 -10.71 -29.93
N PRO A 26 -14.38 -10.94 -30.95
CA PRO A 26 -14.82 -9.91 -31.90
C PRO A 26 -15.49 -8.68 -31.27
N LEU A 27 -16.15 -8.84 -30.11
CA LEU A 27 -16.77 -7.76 -29.32
C LEU A 27 -15.97 -7.44 -28.05
N GLY A 28 -14.68 -7.78 -28.03
CA GLY A 28 -13.87 -7.71 -26.83
C GLY A 28 -13.72 -6.29 -26.27
N ARG A 29 -13.66 -5.28 -27.14
CA ARG A 29 -13.56 -3.86 -26.73
C ARG A 29 -14.85 -3.36 -26.10
N GLU A 30 -16.00 -3.74 -26.67
CA GLU A 30 -17.32 -3.40 -26.16
C GLU A 30 -17.53 -4.06 -24.80
N LEU A 31 -17.17 -5.34 -24.67
CA LEU A 31 -17.24 -6.07 -23.40
C LEU A 31 -16.33 -5.46 -22.33
N TYR A 32 -15.09 -5.09 -22.70
CA TYR A 32 -14.19 -4.36 -21.80
C TYR A 32 -14.81 -3.03 -21.34
N SER A 33 -15.41 -2.27 -22.25
CA SER A 33 -16.04 -0.99 -21.93
C SER A 33 -17.24 -1.13 -20.99
N ILE A 34 -18.06 -2.17 -21.19
CA ILE A 34 -19.18 -2.52 -20.30
C ILE A 34 -18.65 -2.92 -18.93
N ASP A 35 -17.59 -3.74 -18.87
CA ASP A 35 -16.98 -4.13 -17.59
C ASP A 35 -16.41 -2.93 -16.84
N SER A 36 -15.60 -2.07 -17.49
CA SER A 36 -15.10 -0.83 -16.87
C SER A 36 -16.24 0.04 -16.34
N THR A 37 -17.35 0.17 -17.09
CA THR A 37 -18.53 0.93 -16.66
C THR A 37 -19.17 0.30 -15.43
N HIS A 38 -19.35 -1.03 -15.43
CA HIS A 38 -19.90 -1.76 -14.28
C HIS A 38 -19.03 -1.59 -13.03
N LYS A 39 -17.70 -1.71 -13.16
CA LYS A 39 -16.74 -1.49 -12.06
C LYS A 39 -16.76 -0.05 -11.57
N PHE A 40 -16.92 0.92 -12.47
CA PHE A 40 -17.06 2.33 -12.11
C PHE A 40 -18.34 2.61 -11.30
N VAL A 41 -19.47 2.00 -11.67
CA VAL A 41 -20.73 2.11 -10.91
C VAL A 41 -20.58 1.52 -9.51
N TRP A 42 -19.88 0.40 -9.36
CA TRP A 42 -19.54 -0.14 -8.04
C TRP A 42 -18.68 0.82 -7.21
N ALA A 43 -17.67 1.44 -7.83
CA ALA A 43 -16.84 2.43 -7.14
C ALA A 43 -17.63 3.66 -6.67
N LEU A 44 -18.60 4.12 -7.48
CA LEU A 44 -19.54 5.19 -7.08
C LEU A 44 -20.40 4.77 -5.89
N LEU A 45 -21.03 3.59 -5.97
CA LEU A 45 -21.88 3.08 -4.90
C LEU A 45 -21.11 2.96 -3.58
N MET A 46 -19.90 2.40 -3.60
CA MET A 46 -19.07 2.27 -2.41
C MET A 46 -18.67 3.64 -1.85
N SER A 47 -18.28 4.59 -2.71
CA SER A 47 -17.97 5.97 -2.32
C SER A 47 -19.15 6.62 -1.58
N ASP A 48 -20.36 6.49 -2.11
CA ASP A 48 -21.57 7.05 -1.51
C ASP A 48 -21.92 6.36 -0.18
N MET A 49 -21.74 5.03 -0.12
CA MET A 49 -21.94 4.27 1.11
C MET A 49 -20.97 4.73 2.21
N PHE A 50 -19.67 4.86 1.91
CA PHE A 50 -18.67 5.33 2.89
C PHE A 50 -19.01 6.72 3.41
N ALA A 51 -19.42 7.64 2.54
CA ALA A 51 -19.78 9.01 2.92
C ALA A 51 -21.00 9.10 3.85
N LYS A 52 -21.86 8.08 3.89
CA LYS A 52 -23.07 8.03 4.73
C LYS A 52 -22.94 7.10 5.94
N MET A 53 -21.86 6.34 6.02
CA MET A 53 -21.63 5.35 7.05
C MET A 53 -21.14 6.01 8.34
N GLU A 54 -21.74 5.67 9.48
CA GLU A 54 -21.34 6.22 10.78
C GLU A 54 -20.05 5.57 11.32
N ASN A 55 -19.21 6.37 11.98
CA ASN A 55 -17.91 5.92 12.51
C ASN A 55 -18.00 4.90 13.66
N ALA A 56 -19.16 4.74 14.32
CA ALA A 56 -19.29 4.00 15.58
C ALA A 56 -19.48 2.48 15.45
N PHE A 57 -19.85 1.95 14.27
CA PHE A 57 -20.38 0.58 14.15
C PHE A 57 -19.54 -0.40 13.31
N MET A 58 -18.37 -0.01 12.80
CA MET A 58 -17.93 -0.52 11.49
C MET A 58 -16.57 -1.23 11.43
N PHE A 59 -16.14 -1.94 12.47
CA PHE A 59 -14.80 -2.57 12.43
C PHE A 59 -14.78 -3.98 11.83
N GLY A 60 -15.87 -4.75 11.91
CA GLY A 60 -15.88 -6.14 11.43
C GLY A 60 -15.79 -6.25 9.92
N ASP A 61 -16.75 -5.66 9.21
CA ASP A 61 -17.02 -5.99 7.80
C ASP A 61 -16.62 -4.89 6.80
N LEU A 62 -16.15 -3.73 7.30
CA LEU A 62 -15.79 -2.60 6.44
C LEU A 62 -14.73 -2.96 5.40
N HIS A 63 -13.83 -3.89 5.73
CA HIS A 63 -12.82 -4.40 4.81
C HIS A 63 -13.45 -5.01 3.54
N LEU A 64 -14.63 -5.63 3.61
CA LEU A 64 -15.34 -6.18 2.46
C LEU A 64 -15.69 -5.09 1.44
N PHE A 65 -16.16 -3.95 1.91
CA PHE A 65 -16.51 -2.79 1.09
C PHE A 65 -15.26 -2.15 0.49
N ILE A 66 -14.19 -2.00 1.28
CA ILE A 66 -12.91 -1.47 0.82
C ILE A 66 -12.31 -2.35 -0.27
N ASN A 67 -12.47 -3.67 -0.14
CA ASN A 67 -12.00 -4.63 -1.13
C ASN A 67 -12.66 -4.48 -2.50
N VAL A 68 -13.86 -3.90 -2.59
CA VAL A 68 -14.47 -3.53 -3.88
C VAL A 68 -13.64 -2.43 -4.54
N ILE A 69 -13.30 -1.35 -3.82
CA ILE A 69 -12.46 -0.27 -4.37
C ILE A 69 -11.06 -0.79 -4.72
N ASN A 70 -10.46 -1.62 -3.86
CA ASN A 70 -9.18 -2.27 -4.15
C ASN A 70 -9.23 -3.08 -5.44
N GLY A 71 -10.23 -3.94 -5.60
CA GLY A 71 -10.40 -4.74 -6.80
C GLY A 71 -10.62 -3.90 -8.05
N VAL A 72 -11.48 -2.88 -7.99
CA VAL A 72 -11.70 -1.97 -9.12
C VAL A 72 -10.40 -1.25 -9.51
N THR A 73 -9.62 -0.80 -8.53
CA THR A 73 -8.32 -0.16 -8.75
C THR A 73 -7.33 -1.13 -9.41
N LEU A 74 -7.19 -2.36 -8.89
CA LEU A 74 -6.31 -3.38 -9.47
C LEU A 74 -6.67 -3.71 -10.92
N LEU A 75 -7.97 -3.77 -11.23
CA LEU A 75 -8.46 -4.16 -12.56
C LEU A 75 -8.35 -3.04 -13.59
N HIS A 76 -8.65 -1.79 -13.21
CA HIS A 76 -8.91 -0.70 -14.15
C HIS A 76 -8.24 0.63 -13.81
N CYS A 77 -7.18 0.68 -13.00
CA CYS A 77 -6.50 1.94 -12.67
C CYS A 77 -5.84 2.65 -13.88
N GLU A 78 -5.74 2.02 -15.05
CA GLU A 78 -5.31 2.69 -16.29
C GLU A 78 -6.39 3.60 -16.88
N ASN A 79 -7.66 3.37 -16.52
CA ASN A 79 -8.75 4.26 -16.88
C ASN A 79 -8.74 5.47 -15.94
N VAL A 80 -8.49 6.66 -16.49
CA VAL A 80 -8.34 7.92 -15.74
C VAL A 80 -9.55 8.25 -14.87
N THR A 81 -10.78 7.96 -15.34
CA THR A 81 -12.00 8.25 -14.58
C THR A 81 -12.13 7.33 -13.38
N ILE A 82 -11.78 6.04 -13.55
CA ILE A 82 -11.77 5.06 -12.45
C ILE A 82 -10.65 5.38 -11.47
N LEU A 83 -9.44 5.68 -11.96
CA LEU A 83 -8.30 6.11 -11.14
C LEU A 83 -8.67 7.32 -10.28
N ARG A 84 -9.20 8.39 -10.88
CA ARG A 84 -9.63 9.60 -10.18
C ARG A 84 -10.63 9.29 -9.08
N ARG A 85 -11.66 8.48 -9.40
CA ARG A 85 -12.70 8.09 -8.43
C ARG A 85 -12.12 7.26 -7.30
N CYS A 86 -11.39 6.20 -7.57
CA CYS A 86 -10.84 5.32 -6.52
C CYS A 86 -9.87 6.05 -5.60
N MET A 87 -8.98 6.87 -6.16
CA MET A 87 -8.02 7.66 -5.37
C MET A 87 -8.72 8.70 -4.50
N ALA A 88 -9.72 9.40 -5.03
CA ALA A 88 -10.54 10.31 -4.23
C ALA A 88 -11.35 9.57 -3.14
N THR A 89 -11.84 8.36 -3.43
CA THR A 89 -12.54 7.53 -2.44
C THR A 89 -11.59 7.12 -1.30
N TYR A 90 -10.37 6.67 -1.59
CA TYR A 90 -9.39 6.34 -0.55
C TYR A 90 -9.06 7.55 0.33
N LEU A 91 -8.88 8.72 -0.29
CA LEU A 91 -8.59 9.95 0.45
C LEU A 91 -9.78 10.39 1.31
N SER A 92 -11.00 10.30 0.78
CA SER A 92 -12.23 10.57 1.53
C SER A 92 -12.40 9.60 2.70
N MET A 93 -12.09 8.31 2.53
CA MET A 93 -12.12 7.32 3.60
C MET A 93 -11.09 7.63 4.69
N ALA A 94 -9.88 8.03 4.31
CA ALA A 94 -8.83 8.39 5.25
C ALA A 94 -9.22 9.59 6.12
N ILE A 95 -10.01 10.52 5.59
CA ILE A 95 -10.55 11.66 6.33
C ILE A 95 -11.74 11.25 7.20
N HIS A 96 -12.73 10.59 6.60
CA HIS A 96 -14.00 10.26 7.25
C HIS A 96 -13.82 9.24 8.38
N PHE A 97 -13.10 8.16 8.12
CA PHE A 97 -12.78 7.11 9.10
C PHE A 97 -11.47 7.41 9.83
N ASN A 98 -11.29 8.65 10.32
CA ASN A 98 -10.04 9.13 10.91
C ASN A 98 -9.47 8.13 11.94
N THR A 99 -10.26 7.74 12.95
CA THR A 99 -9.84 6.79 13.99
C THR A 99 -9.36 5.45 13.43
N LEU A 100 -9.99 4.94 12.37
CA LEU A 100 -9.53 3.72 11.72
C LEU A 100 -8.18 3.96 11.04
N PHE A 101 -8.04 5.03 10.27
CA PHE A 101 -6.82 5.35 9.52
C PHE A 101 -5.66 5.84 10.39
N THR A 102 -5.91 6.32 11.61
CA THR A 102 -4.86 6.55 12.61
C THR A 102 -4.26 5.24 13.12
N ASN A 103 -5.04 4.14 13.14
CA ASN A 103 -4.63 2.87 13.76
C ASN A 103 -4.20 1.81 12.74
N GLN A 104 -5.05 1.48 11.77
CA GLN A 104 -4.83 0.36 10.86
C GLN A 104 -5.43 0.52 9.44
N GLY A 105 -6.13 1.61 9.15
CA GLY A 105 -6.84 1.79 7.87
C GLY A 105 -5.93 1.70 6.64
N PHE A 106 -4.69 2.17 6.75
CA PHE A 106 -3.73 2.10 5.63
C PHE A 106 -3.29 0.68 5.28
N PHE A 107 -3.36 -0.27 6.23
CA PHE A 107 -3.13 -1.69 5.94
C PHE A 107 -4.15 -2.26 4.94
N LEU A 108 -5.33 -1.66 4.85
CA LEU A 108 -6.40 -2.13 3.97
C LEU A 108 -6.24 -1.64 2.53
N ILE A 109 -5.45 -0.59 2.27
CA ILE A 109 -5.40 0.06 0.94
C ILE A 109 -4.01 0.14 0.34
N MET A 110 -2.95 0.30 1.15
CA MET A 110 -1.60 0.55 0.64
C MET A 110 -0.99 -0.61 -0.15
N PRO A 111 -1.21 -1.89 0.20
CA PRO A 111 -0.73 -3.01 -0.64
C PRO A 111 -1.25 -2.91 -2.07
N THR A 112 -2.54 -2.62 -2.24
CA THR A 112 -3.19 -2.46 -3.54
C THR A 112 -2.62 -1.28 -4.33
N ILE A 113 -2.49 -0.12 -3.68
CA ILE A 113 -1.95 1.10 -4.30
C ILE A 113 -0.52 0.86 -4.77
N LEU A 114 0.33 0.26 -3.92
CA LEU A 114 1.73 0.01 -4.26
C LEU A 114 1.89 -1.05 -5.36
N LEU A 115 1.05 -2.09 -5.38
CA LEU A 115 1.00 -3.06 -6.49
C LEU A 115 0.63 -2.37 -7.81
N CYS A 116 -0.37 -1.50 -7.80
CA CYS A 116 -0.76 -0.76 -9.01
C CYS A 116 0.37 0.15 -9.50
N TYR A 117 1.04 0.82 -8.56
CA TYR A 117 2.19 1.66 -8.85
C TYR A 117 3.32 0.85 -9.48
N SER A 118 3.76 -0.23 -8.83
CA SER A 118 4.93 -1.02 -9.26
C SER A 118 4.76 -1.70 -10.62
N GLN A 119 3.54 -2.09 -10.98
CA GLN A 119 3.25 -2.82 -12.21
C GLN A 119 3.07 -1.89 -13.43
N ARG A 120 2.80 -0.59 -13.23
CA ARG A 120 2.38 0.33 -14.30
C ARG A 120 3.27 1.55 -14.44
N GLN A 121 4.57 1.36 -14.25
CA GLN A 121 5.58 2.41 -14.28
C GLN A 121 5.73 3.10 -15.64
N THR A 122 5.23 2.47 -16.71
CA THR A 122 5.15 3.07 -18.06
C THR A 122 4.01 4.07 -18.21
N ASN A 123 3.15 4.25 -17.20
CA ASN A 123 2.05 5.22 -17.18
C ASN A 123 2.36 6.36 -16.20
N PRO A 124 2.99 7.47 -16.64
CA PRO A 124 3.38 8.57 -15.77
C PRO A 124 2.21 9.29 -15.09
N LEU A 125 1.01 9.27 -15.68
CA LEU A 125 -0.17 9.89 -15.08
C LEU A 125 -0.61 9.11 -13.85
N LEU A 126 -0.65 7.78 -13.95
CA LEU A 126 -0.96 6.90 -12.83
C LEU A 126 0.06 7.04 -11.71
N CYS A 127 1.36 6.99 -12.04
CA CYS A 127 2.44 7.13 -11.06
C CYS A 127 2.33 8.46 -10.29
N ARG A 128 2.29 9.59 -11.01
CA ARG A 128 2.17 10.92 -10.38
C ARG A 128 0.89 11.07 -9.55
N THR A 129 -0.21 10.47 -9.99
CA THR A 129 -1.46 10.48 -9.19
C THR A 129 -1.27 9.73 -7.87
N ILE A 130 -0.65 8.54 -7.89
CA ILE A 130 -0.41 7.75 -6.67
C ILE A 130 0.58 8.48 -5.74
N GLU A 131 1.66 9.03 -6.29
CA GLU A 131 2.65 9.82 -5.54
C GLU A 131 1.96 11.00 -4.84
N TYR A 132 1.13 11.76 -5.58
CA TYR A 132 0.34 12.86 -5.05
C TYR A 132 -0.62 12.40 -3.94
N VAL A 133 -1.34 11.30 -4.12
CA VAL A 133 -2.24 10.74 -3.10
C VAL A 133 -1.48 10.32 -1.83
N CYS A 134 -0.30 9.73 -1.96
CA CYS A 134 0.56 9.39 -0.82
C CYS A 134 1.05 10.63 -0.07
N LYS A 135 1.38 11.73 -0.78
CA LYS A 135 1.67 13.02 -0.14
C LYS A 135 0.45 13.55 0.63
N GLN A 136 -0.76 13.45 0.06
CA GLN A 136 -1.98 13.86 0.74
C GLN A 136 -2.27 13.02 2.00
N PHE A 137 -2.05 11.70 1.95
CA PHE A 137 -2.15 10.86 3.14
C PHE A 137 -1.15 11.26 4.22
N TYR A 138 0.08 11.59 3.84
CA TYR A 138 1.07 12.07 4.80
C TYR A 138 0.69 13.43 5.38
N ILE A 139 0.14 14.36 4.59
CA ILE A 139 -0.38 15.65 5.12
C ILE A 139 -1.47 15.41 6.17
N LEU A 140 -2.42 14.51 5.88
CA LEU A 140 -3.56 14.24 6.77
C LEU A 140 -3.15 13.52 8.07
N HIS A 141 -2.31 12.49 7.96
CA HIS A 141 -2.06 11.49 9.02
C HIS A 141 -0.61 11.40 9.50
N ARG A 142 0.33 12.08 8.85
CA ARG A 142 1.74 12.22 9.27
C ARG A 142 2.43 10.86 9.52
N LYS A 143 3.19 10.75 10.62
CA LYS A 143 3.93 9.53 10.99
C LYS A 143 3.05 8.27 11.10
N PRO A 144 1.82 8.33 11.66
CA PRO A 144 0.88 7.21 11.60
C PRO A 144 0.70 6.61 10.20
N PHE A 145 0.49 7.44 9.17
CA PHE A 145 0.39 6.96 7.78
C PHE A 145 1.67 6.25 7.35
N LEU A 146 2.81 6.91 7.50
CA LEU A 146 4.10 6.39 7.04
C LEU A 146 4.43 5.03 7.65
N LEU A 147 4.22 4.89 8.96
CA LEU A 147 4.46 3.64 9.67
C LEU A 147 3.48 2.55 9.18
N GLN A 148 2.18 2.83 9.11
CA GLN A 148 1.22 1.82 8.63
C GLN A 148 1.50 1.41 7.18
N MET A 149 1.84 2.37 6.31
CA MET A 149 2.25 2.10 4.92
C MET A 149 3.43 1.13 4.90
N ALA A 150 4.53 1.45 5.58
CA ALA A 150 5.69 0.57 5.69
C ALA A 150 5.33 -0.83 6.23
N GLY A 151 4.47 -0.90 7.25
CA GLY A 151 4.01 -2.17 7.81
C GLY A 151 3.19 -3.04 6.89
N SER A 152 2.30 -2.39 6.15
CA SER A 152 1.39 -3.07 5.24
C SER A 152 2.13 -3.70 4.06
N VAL A 153 3.20 -3.05 3.58
CA VAL A 153 3.91 -3.49 2.38
C VAL A 153 5.09 -4.41 2.69
N ALA A 154 5.56 -4.49 3.93
CA ALA A 154 6.74 -5.27 4.31
C ALA A 154 6.74 -6.72 3.77
N ASN A 155 5.59 -7.39 3.80
CA ASN A 155 5.49 -8.79 3.35
C ASN A 155 5.37 -8.96 1.82
N ILE A 156 5.04 -7.89 1.09
CA ILE A 156 4.95 -7.92 -0.37
C ILE A 156 6.24 -7.43 -1.04
N LEU A 157 7.17 -6.84 -0.28
CA LEU A 157 8.50 -6.49 -0.79
C LEU A 157 9.28 -7.77 -1.14
N ASP A 158 9.76 -7.83 -2.37
CA ASP A 158 10.56 -8.93 -2.88
C ASP A 158 12.03 -8.53 -2.94
N ILE A 159 12.74 -8.91 -1.89
CA ILE A 159 14.16 -8.63 -1.70
C ILE A 159 15.01 -9.65 -2.47
N ASN A 160 14.41 -10.62 -3.18
CA ASN A 160 15.17 -11.54 -4.02
C ASN A 160 15.64 -10.82 -5.29
N ASP A 161 16.93 -10.96 -5.60
CA ASP A 161 17.58 -10.37 -6.77
C ASP A 161 17.22 -11.08 -8.09
N ASP A 162 16.45 -12.17 -8.02
CA ASP A 162 16.00 -12.89 -9.20
C ASP A 162 14.93 -12.08 -9.95
N ASN A 163 15.33 -11.48 -11.07
CA ASN A 163 14.44 -10.77 -11.98
C ASN A 163 13.64 -11.70 -12.91
N PHE A 164 13.89 -13.01 -12.85
CA PHE A 164 13.26 -14.00 -13.73
C PHE A 164 11.92 -14.53 -13.20
N GLU A 165 11.71 -14.52 -11.87
CA GLU A 165 10.42 -14.89 -11.28
C GLU A 165 9.54 -13.65 -11.10
N VAL A 166 8.59 -13.47 -12.02
CA VAL A 166 7.59 -12.41 -11.90
C VAL A 166 6.46 -12.90 -11.01
N ASN A 167 6.49 -12.53 -9.73
CA ASN A 167 5.37 -12.73 -8.83
C ASN A 167 4.46 -11.47 -8.85
N PRO A 168 3.22 -11.55 -9.39
CA PRO A 168 2.33 -10.40 -9.51
C PRO A 168 1.82 -9.89 -8.14
N MET A 169 2.01 -10.63 -7.06
CA MET A 169 1.64 -10.23 -5.70
C MET A 169 2.81 -9.62 -4.92
N LYS A 170 3.98 -9.49 -5.56
CA LYS A 170 5.19 -8.94 -4.96
C LYS A 170 5.61 -7.64 -5.63
N VAL A 171 6.34 -6.82 -4.90
CA VAL A 171 6.83 -5.51 -5.32
C VAL A 171 8.35 -5.47 -5.18
N LYS A 172 9.05 -5.14 -6.26
CA LYS A 172 10.50 -4.92 -6.19
C LYS A 172 10.81 -3.65 -5.37
N PRO A 173 11.84 -3.67 -4.49
CA PRO A 173 12.21 -2.57 -3.61
C PRO A 173 12.40 -1.21 -4.29
N LYS A 174 12.91 -1.18 -5.54
CA LYS A 174 13.07 0.07 -6.29
C LYS A 174 11.77 0.89 -6.41
N TYR A 175 10.62 0.24 -6.58
CA TYR A 175 9.35 0.95 -6.73
C TYR A 175 8.83 1.48 -5.39
N TRP A 176 9.08 0.74 -4.31
CA TRP A 176 8.84 1.24 -2.96
C TRP A 176 9.70 2.48 -2.67
N PHE A 177 11.00 2.40 -2.99
CA PHE A 177 11.92 3.52 -2.83
C PHE A 177 11.49 4.73 -3.66
N ASN A 178 11.19 4.55 -4.95
CA ASN A 178 10.75 5.65 -5.82
C ASN A 178 9.50 6.37 -5.26
N LEU A 179 8.54 5.63 -4.72
CA LEU A 179 7.36 6.23 -4.11
C LEU A 179 7.73 7.06 -2.87
N LEU A 180 8.57 6.52 -1.97
CA LEU A 180 9.03 7.27 -0.80
C LEU A 180 9.83 8.52 -1.19
N HIS A 181 10.75 8.39 -2.13
CA HIS A 181 11.57 9.50 -2.59
C HIS A 181 10.72 10.60 -3.25
N SER A 182 9.69 10.23 -4.02
CA SER A 182 8.74 11.21 -4.57
C SER A 182 8.05 12.07 -3.51
N MET A 183 7.87 11.53 -2.30
CA MET A 183 7.24 12.25 -1.18
C MET A 183 8.15 13.30 -0.56
N GLU A 184 9.47 13.27 -0.78
CA GLU A 184 10.39 14.30 -0.24
C GLU A 184 10.15 15.67 -0.90
N ASP A 185 9.68 15.68 -2.15
CA ASP A 185 9.23 16.90 -2.84
C ASP A 185 7.81 17.33 -2.39
N MET A 186 7.68 17.72 -1.12
CA MET A 186 6.42 18.25 -0.58
C MET A 186 6.05 19.66 -1.10
N ASN A 187 6.97 20.32 -1.82
CA ASN A 187 6.72 21.62 -2.43
C ASN A 187 5.89 21.50 -3.72
N ASN A 188 6.06 20.38 -4.44
CA ASN A 188 5.28 20.08 -5.62
C ASN A 188 4.02 19.26 -5.27
N MET A 189 2.91 19.98 -5.12
CA MET A 189 1.58 19.44 -4.81
C MET A 189 0.60 19.64 -5.98
N ASP A 190 1.07 19.48 -7.21
CA ASP A 190 0.22 19.51 -8.40
C ASP A 190 -0.71 18.29 -8.44
N ASP A 191 -2.01 18.50 -8.59
CA ASP A 191 -3.04 17.45 -8.65
C ASP A 191 -3.24 17.02 -10.11
N PRO A 192 -2.68 15.89 -10.58
CA PRO A 192 -2.57 15.62 -12.02
C PRO A 192 -3.91 15.39 -12.72
N ILE A 193 -4.97 15.10 -11.97
CA ILE A 193 -6.28 14.70 -12.48
C ILE A 193 -7.43 15.38 -11.70
N ASP A 194 -7.15 16.49 -11.01
CA ASP A 194 -8.09 17.24 -10.19
C ASP A 194 -8.89 16.34 -9.22
N LEU A 195 -8.23 15.40 -8.55
CA LEU A 195 -8.92 14.46 -7.67
C LEU A 195 -9.53 15.14 -6.44
N LEU A 196 -8.93 16.24 -5.94
CA LEU A 196 -9.43 16.95 -4.76
C LEU A 196 -10.82 17.57 -4.96
N ASP A 197 -11.23 17.82 -6.20
CA ASP A 197 -12.57 18.32 -6.52
C ASP A 197 -13.68 17.33 -6.14
N LEU A 198 -13.36 16.04 -6.08
CA LEU A 198 -14.30 14.99 -5.69
C LEU A 198 -14.46 14.84 -4.16
N ILE A 199 -13.66 15.56 -3.38
CA ILE A 199 -13.60 15.43 -1.92
C ILE A 199 -14.32 16.61 -1.30
N ASN A 200 -15.28 16.37 -0.40
CA ASN A 200 -16.08 17.42 0.23
C ASN A 200 -15.42 18.03 1.47
N GLU A 201 -14.13 18.38 1.37
CA GLU A 201 -13.34 18.94 2.47
C GLU A 201 -12.76 20.30 2.10
N THR A 202 -12.37 21.08 3.11
CA THR A 202 -11.73 22.39 2.90
C THR A 202 -10.31 22.20 2.37
N LYS A 203 -9.97 22.85 1.25
CA LYS A 203 -8.64 22.82 0.65
C LYS A 203 -7.81 24.05 1.06
N PRO A 204 -6.47 23.94 1.15
CA PRO A 204 -5.69 22.70 1.06
C PRO A 204 -6.00 21.78 2.24
N LEU A 205 -5.86 20.47 2.03
CA LEU A 205 -5.99 19.49 3.10
C LEU A 205 -4.93 19.76 4.18
N LYS A 206 -5.27 19.46 5.44
CA LYS A 206 -4.43 19.71 6.61
C LYS A 206 -4.43 18.50 7.52
N ALA A 207 -3.43 18.41 8.39
CA ALA A 207 -3.36 17.38 9.39
C ALA A 207 -4.66 17.31 10.22
N LEU A 208 -5.17 16.10 10.40
CA LEU A 208 -6.42 15.85 11.12
C LEU A 208 -6.21 15.89 12.64
N ASP A 209 -5.04 15.47 13.09
CA ASP A 209 -4.65 15.55 14.50
C ASP A 209 -4.04 16.94 14.79
N LEU A 210 -4.62 17.61 15.79
CA LEU A 210 -4.24 18.94 16.26
C LEU A 210 -2.78 19.02 16.71
N CYS A 211 -2.19 17.89 17.11
CA CYS A 211 -0.78 17.84 17.51
C CYS A 211 0.18 18.26 16.39
N TYR A 212 -0.24 18.19 15.12
CA TYR A 212 0.58 18.53 13.95
C TYR A 212 0.20 19.88 13.31
N ARG A 213 -0.58 20.73 14.00
CA ARG A 213 -1.09 21.98 13.44
C ARG A 213 0.02 22.95 13.03
N ASP A 214 1.08 23.00 13.82
CA ASP A 214 2.20 23.92 13.64
C ASP A 214 3.44 23.24 13.01
N ASP A 215 3.35 21.93 12.75
CA ASP A 215 4.43 21.17 12.13
C ASP A 215 4.51 21.44 10.63
N PRO A 216 5.70 21.74 10.08
CA PRO A 216 5.85 21.95 8.65
C PRO A 216 5.42 20.70 7.87
N ASN A 217 4.86 20.90 6.68
CA ASN A 217 4.55 19.82 5.74
C ASN A 217 5.82 19.37 5.00
N THR A 218 6.83 18.94 5.75
CA THR A 218 8.08 18.39 5.21
C THR A 218 8.12 16.89 5.46
N PHE A 219 8.71 16.16 4.54
CA PHE A 219 8.99 14.74 4.69
C PHE A 219 10.45 14.50 4.34
N SER A 220 11.16 13.76 5.18
CA SER A 220 12.54 13.33 4.94
C SER A 220 12.64 11.82 5.08
N LEU A 221 13.14 11.15 4.05
CA LEU A 221 13.29 9.69 4.04
C LEU A 221 14.19 9.21 5.19
N LEU A 222 15.25 9.95 5.48
CA LEU A 222 16.17 9.62 6.57
C LEU A 222 15.51 9.75 7.96
N THR A 223 14.92 10.89 8.25
CA THR A 223 14.49 11.23 9.62
C THR A 223 13.04 10.83 9.91
N ASP A 224 12.16 10.88 8.92
CA ASP A 224 10.76 10.48 9.09
C ASP A 224 10.57 8.99 8.87
N ALA A 225 11.21 8.39 7.86
CA ALA A 225 11.01 6.96 7.56
C ALA A 225 12.04 6.06 8.26
N LEU A 226 13.33 6.19 7.95
CA LEU A 226 14.35 5.27 8.48
C LEU A 226 14.52 5.39 10.00
N ALA A 227 14.66 6.60 10.55
CA ALA A 227 14.79 6.79 12.00
C ALA A 227 13.52 6.37 12.77
N SER A 228 12.33 6.57 12.20
CA SER A 228 11.09 6.05 12.82
C SER A 228 11.03 4.52 12.80
N ALA A 229 11.49 3.88 11.73
CA ALA A 229 11.61 2.42 11.66
C ALA A 229 12.60 1.89 12.73
N VAL A 230 13.75 2.54 12.88
CA VAL A 230 14.71 2.25 13.96
C VAL A 230 14.08 2.42 15.34
N THR A 231 13.34 3.50 15.56
CA THR A 231 12.65 3.78 16.83
C THR A 231 11.65 2.68 17.18
N VAL A 232 10.88 2.20 16.20
CA VAL A 232 9.94 1.09 16.39
C VAL A 232 10.66 -0.19 16.77
N CYS A 233 11.78 -0.51 16.10
CA CYS A 233 12.59 -1.67 16.43
C CYS A 233 13.20 -1.56 17.84
N ALA A 234 13.73 -0.40 18.21
CA ALA A 234 14.31 -0.16 19.53
C ALA A 234 13.28 -0.25 20.66
N PHE A 235 12.05 0.20 20.41
CA PHE A 235 10.98 0.16 21.41
C PHE A 235 10.44 -1.26 21.67
N ALA A 236 10.23 -2.05 20.61
CA ALA A 236 9.63 -3.38 20.71
C ALA A 236 10.34 -4.40 19.80
N PRO A 237 11.60 -4.77 20.11
CA PRO A 237 12.45 -5.55 19.21
C PRO A 237 11.88 -6.93 18.87
N GLU A 238 11.15 -7.57 19.79
CA GLU A 238 10.56 -8.90 19.57
C GLU A 238 9.19 -8.87 18.87
N SER A 239 8.68 -7.68 18.53
CA SER A 239 7.37 -7.55 17.92
C SER A 239 7.38 -7.91 16.42
N ARG A 240 6.24 -8.40 15.92
CA ARG A 240 6.02 -8.54 14.47
C ARG A 240 6.27 -7.22 13.72
N ARG A 241 5.94 -6.10 14.37
CA ARG A 241 6.12 -4.76 13.84
C ARG A 241 7.60 -4.42 13.61
N CYS A 242 8.47 -4.77 14.56
CA CYS A 242 9.92 -4.63 14.41
C CYS A 242 10.42 -5.40 13.18
N TYR A 243 10.01 -6.66 13.03
CA TYR A 243 10.39 -7.46 11.86
C TYR A 243 9.97 -6.81 10.52
N GLN A 244 8.75 -6.30 10.44
CA GLN A 244 8.30 -5.55 9.26
C GLN A 244 9.17 -4.32 8.96
N MET A 245 9.56 -3.57 10.00
CA MET A 245 10.43 -2.40 9.84
C MET A 245 11.84 -2.78 9.41
N LEU A 246 12.39 -3.91 9.88
CA LEU A 246 13.67 -4.42 9.40
C LEU A 246 13.62 -4.77 7.91
N LEU A 247 12.57 -5.44 7.44
CA LEU A 247 12.39 -5.75 6.01
C LEU A 247 12.29 -4.48 5.16
N VAL A 248 11.53 -3.48 5.62
CA VAL A 248 11.41 -2.19 4.92
C VAL A 248 12.75 -1.46 4.88
N MET A 249 13.48 -1.40 5.99
CA MET A 249 14.81 -0.77 6.02
C MET A 249 15.79 -1.50 5.10
N GLN A 250 15.81 -2.84 5.14
CA GLN A 250 16.63 -3.66 4.24
C GLN A 250 16.33 -3.38 2.76
N ALA A 251 15.05 -3.21 2.41
CA ALA A 251 14.63 -2.86 1.06
C ALA A 251 14.94 -1.41 0.66
N THR A 252 14.97 -0.47 1.62
CA THR A 252 15.08 0.97 1.34
C THR A 252 16.52 1.47 1.31
N ILE A 253 17.36 1.02 2.26
CA ILE A 253 18.71 1.55 2.47
C ILE A 253 19.59 1.47 1.20
N PRO A 254 19.65 0.36 0.45
CA PRO A 254 20.53 0.28 -0.73
C PRO A 254 20.22 1.36 -1.77
N TYR A 255 18.93 1.56 -2.08
CA TYR A 255 18.50 2.57 -3.05
C TYR A 255 18.66 4.00 -2.52
N PHE A 256 18.48 4.19 -1.21
CA PHE A 256 18.74 5.48 -0.57
C PHE A 256 20.21 5.89 -0.69
N LEU A 257 21.13 4.96 -0.43
CA LEU A 257 22.56 5.24 -0.59
C LEU A 257 22.95 5.51 -2.04
N GLU A 258 22.42 4.72 -2.98
CA GLU A 258 22.65 4.93 -4.42
C GLU A 258 22.12 6.30 -4.89
N GLN A 259 20.97 6.74 -4.38
CA GLN A 259 20.39 8.03 -4.74
C GLN A 259 21.23 9.21 -4.23
N ILE A 260 21.70 9.15 -2.97
CA ILE A 260 22.55 10.21 -2.42
C ILE A 260 23.85 10.35 -3.22
N GLU A 261 24.47 9.23 -3.58
CA GLU A 261 25.68 9.24 -4.42
C GLU A 261 25.40 9.88 -5.79
N LYS A 262 24.27 9.53 -6.41
CA LYS A 262 23.84 10.15 -7.68
C LYS A 262 23.63 11.64 -7.55
N ASP A 263 22.93 12.10 -6.51
CA ASP A 263 22.66 13.52 -6.27
C ASP A 263 23.98 14.30 -6.13
N THR A 264 24.97 13.76 -5.40
CA THR A 264 26.31 14.38 -5.29
C THR A 264 27.02 14.47 -6.64
N ILE A 265 26.93 13.42 -7.46
CA ILE A 265 27.53 13.39 -8.80
C ILE A 265 26.85 14.42 -9.71
N GLU A 266 25.52 14.54 -9.65
CA GLU A 266 24.74 15.53 -10.40
C GLU A 266 25.09 16.97 -10.01
N GLU A 267 25.44 17.20 -8.73
CA GLU A 267 25.99 18.47 -8.24
C GLU A 267 27.50 18.65 -8.50
N GLU A 268 28.05 17.93 -9.48
CA GLU A 268 29.45 17.97 -9.91
C GLU A 268 30.46 17.74 -8.77
N ASN A 269 30.08 16.96 -7.76
CA ASN A 269 30.89 16.74 -6.55
C ASN A 269 31.29 18.06 -5.85
N SER A 270 30.38 19.03 -5.81
CA SER A 270 30.62 20.28 -5.10
C SER A 270 30.98 20.00 -3.63
N MET A 271 31.82 20.87 -3.04
CA MET A 271 32.19 20.74 -1.63
C MET A 271 30.97 20.78 -0.69
N VAL A 272 29.86 21.41 -1.11
CA VAL A 272 28.61 21.45 -0.36
C VAL A 272 27.89 20.11 -0.46
N ALA A 273 27.74 19.56 -1.66
CA ALA A 273 27.13 18.26 -1.92
C ALA A 273 27.83 17.14 -1.14
N VAL A 274 29.16 17.04 -1.25
CA VAL A 274 29.97 16.03 -0.55
C VAL A 274 29.84 16.15 0.97
N LYS A 275 29.81 17.38 1.51
CA LYS A 275 29.58 17.59 2.95
C LYS A 275 28.17 17.17 3.38
N HIS A 276 27.17 17.44 2.53
CA HIS A 276 25.79 17.04 2.78
C HIS A 276 25.65 15.51 2.81
N GLU A 277 26.20 14.83 1.80
CA GLU A 277 26.29 13.38 1.73
C GLU A 277 26.96 12.77 2.98
N ILE A 278 28.14 13.28 3.37
CA ILE A 278 28.84 12.82 4.59
C ILE A 278 27.95 13.00 5.83
N SER A 279 27.20 14.11 5.92
CA SER A 279 26.27 14.36 7.02
C SER A 279 25.15 13.32 7.04
N ILE A 280 24.57 12.98 5.88
CA ILE A 280 23.53 11.96 5.75
C ILE A 280 24.06 10.59 6.18
N TYR A 281 25.22 10.17 5.66
CA TYR A 281 25.87 8.92 6.05
C TYR A 281 26.16 8.84 7.55
N THR A 282 26.63 9.95 8.14
CA THR A 282 26.92 10.02 9.57
C THR A 282 25.66 9.80 10.39
N THR A 283 24.57 10.47 10.04
CA THR A 283 23.26 10.29 10.69
C THR A 283 22.75 8.87 10.52
N LEU A 284 22.80 8.30 9.31
CA LEU A 284 22.39 6.92 9.07
C LEU A 284 23.21 5.92 9.92
N CYS A 285 24.52 6.15 10.05
CA CYS A 285 25.39 5.34 10.90
C CYS A 285 25.01 5.43 12.39
N ILE A 286 24.58 6.61 12.87
CA ILE A 286 24.10 6.78 14.25
C ILE A 286 22.81 5.98 14.45
N GLU A 287 21.86 6.08 13.52
CA GLU A 287 20.59 5.33 13.55
C GLU A 287 20.84 3.81 13.52
N MET A 288 21.72 3.33 12.64
CA MET A 288 22.05 1.90 12.57
C MET A 288 22.77 1.40 13.82
N LYS A 289 23.64 2.22 14.44
CA LYS A 289 24.25 1.87 15.74
C LYS A 289 23.20 1.79 16.85
N ALA A 290 22.25 2.72 16.88
CA ALA A 290 21.16 2.69 17.83
C ALA A 290 20.31 1.42 17.65
N LEU A 291 19.98 1.07 16.41
CA LEU A 291 19.27 -0.17 16.08
C LEU A 291 20.00 -1.40 16.63
N VAL A 292 21.29 -1.56 16.32
CA VAL A 292 22.08 -2.72 16.77
C VAL A 292 22.12 -2.80 18.29
N ASN A 293 22.44 -1.70 18.96
CA ASN A 293 22.55 -1.67 20.43
C ASN A 293 21.21 -1.94 21.14
N CYS A 294 20.09 -1.47 20.58
CA CYS A 294 18.77 -1.66 21.19
C CYS A 294 18.15 -3.02 20.84
N CYS A 295 18.58 -3.64 19.75
CA CYS A 295 18.02 -4.89 19.24
C CYS A 295 18.96 -6.10 19.42
N ASP A 296 19.91 -6.06 20.36
CA ASP A 296 20.82 -7.18 20.69
C ASP A 296 20.10 -8.52 20.91
N ILE A 297 18.84 -8.48 21.36
CA ILE A 297 18.00 -9.67 21.55
C ILE A 297 17.75 -10.43 20.24
N LEU A 298 17.73 -9.73 19.11
CA LEU A 298 17.55 -10.32 17.77
C LEU A 298 18.79 -11.09 17.30
N ALA A 299 19.98 -10.70 17.79
CA ALA A 299 21.23 -11.38 17.47
C ALA A 299 21.37 -12.75 18.18
N ARG A 300 20.51 -13.06 19.15
CA ARG A 300 20.56 -14.31 19.94
C ARG A 300 19.97 -15.53 19.22
N GLY A 301 19.65 -15.40 17.93
CA GLY A 301 19.05 -16.44 17.11
C GLY A 301 17.52 -16.49 17.24
N PRO A 302 16.82 -17.24 16.37
CA PRO A 302 15.37 -17.20 16.30
C PRO A 302 14.74 -17.71 17.60
N THR A 303 14.14 -16.81 18.37
CA THR A 303 13.06 -17.17 19.29
C THR A 303 11.87 -17.63 18.44
N ARG A 304 11.14 -18.66 18.88
CA ARG A 304 10.05 -19.35 18.14
C ARG A 304 8.97 -18.44 17.52
N THR A 305 8.96 -17.15 17.86
CA THR A 305 8.09 -16.10 17.30
C THR A 305 8.40 -15.79 15.83
N PHE A 306 9.65 -15.94 15.36
CA PHE A 306 10.05 -15.57 13.99
C PHE A 306 9.64 -16.60 12.92
N ASP A 307 9.58 -17.89 13.26
CA ASP A 307 9.20 -18.96 12.32
C ASP A 307 7.74 -18.83 11.83
N ILE A 308 6.90 -18.11 12.59
CA ILE A 308 5.50 -17.86 12.22
C ILE A 308 5.42 -16.91 11.01
N VAL A 309 6.40 -16.03 10.80
CA VAL A 309 6.35 -15.04 9.72
C VAL A 309 6.59 -15.67 8.35
N ASN A 310 7.43 -16.70 8.27
CA ASN A 310 7.61 -17.51 7.05
C ASN A 310 6.56 -18.62 6.93
N SER A 311 6.17 -19.27 8.02
CA SER A 311 5.25 -20.43 7.95
C SER A 311 3.76 -20.08 7.75
N VAL A 312 3.34 -18.84 8.04
CA VAL A 312 1.99 -18.37 7.66
C VAL A 312 1.91 -18.06 6.16
N SER A 313 3.04 -17.94 5.45
CA SER A 313 3.04 -17.92 3.99
C SER A 313 2.67 -19.29 3.38
N ASP A 314 2.95 -20.39 4.09
CA ASP A 314 2.71 -21.76 3.60
C ASP A 314 1.48 -22.46 4.21
N ARG A 315 0.94 -21.96 5.33
CA ARG A 315 -0.28 -22.49 5.94
C ARG A 315 -1.36 -21.42 5.97
N GLY A 316 -2.23 -21.48 4.95
CA GLY A 316 -3.41 -20.64 4.74
C GLY A 316 -4.39 -20.58 5.91
N LYS A 317 -4.04 -19.81 6.93
CA LYS A 317 -4.98 -19.19 7.87
C LYS A 317 -4.63 -17.71 7.97
N SER A 318 -5.02 -17.00 6.92
CA SER A 318 -5.01 -15.54 6.83
C SER A 318 -6.07 -14.96 7.79
N PHE A 319 -5.64 -14.17 8.76
CA PHE A 319 -6.46 -13.06 9.30
C PHE A 319 -6.19 -11.76 8.50
N ILE A 320 -5.76 -11.94 7.26
CA ILE A 320 -5.60 -10.90 6.26
C ILE A 320 -6.81 -11.11 5.34
N ALA A 321 -7.63 -10.08 5.15
CA ALA A 321 -8.71 -10.11 4.19
C ALA A 321 -8.16 -10.62 2.86
N ASP A 322 -8.58 -11.83 2.46
CA ASP A 322 -8.16 -12.43 1.21
C ASP A 322 -8.53 -11.43 0.10
N SER A 323 -7.49 -10.88 -0.53
CA SER A 323 -7.65 -10.28 -1.85
C SER A 323 -8.21 -11.36 -2.77
N PRO A 324 -9.13 -11.04 -3.70
CA PRO A 324 -9.78 -12.06 -4.51
C PRO A 324 -8.72 -12.86 -5.27
N GLN A 325 -8.51 -14.11 -4.85
CA GLN A 325 -7.70 -15.06 -5.60
C GLN A 325 -8.40 -15.28 -6.94
N PHE A 326 -7.76 -14.81 -8.01
CA PHE A 326 -8.18 -15.06 -9.37
C PHE A 326 -7.78 -16.50 -9.74
N PHE A 327 -8.79 -17.35 -9.94
CA PHE A 327 -8.77 -18.68 -10.57
C PHE A 327 -7.95 -19.80 -9.90
N ASP A 328 -8.68 -20.80 -9.42
CA ASP A 328 -8.46 -22.20 -9.81
C ASP A 328 -9.65 -22.63 -10.69
N PRO A 329 -9.44 -23.25 -11.86
CA PRO A 329 -10.51 -23.90 -12.61
C PRO A 329 -11.06 -25.08 -11.79
N PRO A 330 -12.36 -25.41 -11.90
CA PRO A 330 -12.96 -26.49 -11.11
C PRO A 330 -12.27 -27.81 -11.47
N THR A 331 -11.43 -28.31 -10.56
CA THR A 331 -11.04 -29.72 -10.57
C THR A 331 -12.29 -30.53 -10.30
N LEU A 332 -12.49 -31.50 -11.19
CA LEU A 332 -13.63 -32.40 -11.26
C LEU A 332 -13.95 -32.98 -9.87
N ILE A 333 -15.22 -32.89 -9.50
CA ILE A 333 -15.80 -33.68 -8.42
C ILE A 333 -15.64 -35.14 -8.83
N GLU A 334 -14.75 -35.87 -8.17
CA GLU A 334 -14.70 -37.34 -8.22
C GLU A 334 -15.95 -37.90 -7.53
N ASP A 335 -17.06 -37.94 -8.26
CA ASP A 335 -18.16 -38.86 -8.00
C ASP A 335 -18.05 -39.97 -9.05
N GLU A 336 -17.32 -41.05 -8.75
CA GLU A 336 -17.57 -42.33 -9.41
C GLU A 336 -17.08 -43.53 -8.57
N THR A 337 -18.05 -44.41 -8.26
CA THR A 337 -17.92 -45.85 -8.06
C THR A 337 -17.31 -46.40 -6.76
N LYS A 338 -18.15 -46.56 -5.73
CA LYS A 338 -18.17 -47.79 -4.93
C LYS A 338 -19.17 -48.78 -5.55
N MET A 339 -18.71 -49.56 -6.52
CA MET A 339 -19.33 -50.85 -6.82
C MET A 339 -18.65 -51.92 -5.98
N HIS A 340 -19.41 -52.47 -5.03
CA HIS A 340 -19.04 -53.68 -4.30
C HIS A 340 -18.96 -54.86 -5.27
N TYR A 341 -17.80 -55.53 -5.32
CA TYR A 341 -17.70 -56.93 -5.68
C TYR A 341 -17.31 -57.71 -4.43
N SER A 342 -18.26 -58.53 -3.96
CA SER A 342 -18.16 -59.80 -3.21
C SER A 342 -19.38 -59.94 -2.30
#